data_AF-A0A8H8SNG4-F1
#
_entry.id   AF-A0A8H8SNG4-F1
#
_cell.length_a   1.000
_cell.length_b   1.000
_cell.length_c   1.000
_cell.angle_alpha   90.00
_cell.angle_beta   90.00
_cell.angle_gamma   90.00
#
_symmetry.space_group_name_H-M   'P 1'
#
loop_
_entity.id
_entity.type
_entity.pdbx_description
1 polymer ?
#
loop_
_entity_poly.entity_id
_entity_poly.type
_entity_poly.pdbx_seq_one_letter_code
_entity_poly.pdbx_strand_id
1 'polypeptide(L)'
;MAVYIQRMEAIAMHEEYLEELAQELREEDDGGGGEGDDEWDKYFEEEEEAEEPDYEPDVEVREVVAARLELFGIRGPVAAENTWAEEPAPPEVADQGSCFYPVPEILIAATPTTASVTLNNLARQNGASDLRSSLNLYLWRNSATVTSRSVLGPEEKVMTWSRVRLLHSPPPFKPSEGPHVDVVRAQPKKLDRFERLSRPARYDVVLIPDGNSTAHSINRYRPARVRTIFKLLKKLEHLCQEPLVFVDLFNVPSRSRPRPEGLHTTTRTFSGGTRTCAVVPLTDLRMTVHLAPRYSTFRPKFPLTNYSDVLQLCATFHVNIFATYFLFELFRHWRQDGAT
;
A
#
# COMPACT_ATOMS: atom_id res chain seq x y z
N MET A 1 31.40 16.35 -7.87
CA MET A 1 32.04 16.71 -6.59
C MET A 1 31.10 17.50 -5.68
N ALA A 2 30.49 18.59 -6.15
CA ALA A 2 29.56 19.40 -5.34
C ALA A 2 28.39 18.60 -4.71
N VAL A 3 27.79 17.65 -5.44
CA VAL A 3 26.68 16.81 -4.94
C VAL A 3 27.11 15.79 -3.87
N TYR A 4 28.39 15.41 -3.84
CA TYR A 4 28.91 14.50 -2.81
C TYR A 4 29.22 15.25 -1.51
N ILE A 5 29.76 16.47 -1.63
CA ILE A 5 30.04 17.35 -0.48
C ILE A 5 28.73 17.74 0.21
N GLN A 6 27.71 18.14 -0.55
CA GLN A 6 26.39 18.46 0.00
C GLN A 6 25.71 17.27 0.72
N ARG A 7 25.97 16.03 0.26
CA ARG A 7 25.43 14.83 0.91
C ARG A 7 26.19 14.48 2.19
N MET A 8 27.50 14.70 2.23
CA MET A 8 28.30 14.52 3.45
C MET A 8 27.97 15.59 4.49
N GLU A 9 27.77 16.83 4.08
CA GLU A 9 27.30 17.93 4.94
C GLU A 9 25.88 17.63 5.47
N ALA A 10 24.97 17.12 4.64
CA ALA A 10 23.63 16.73 5.10
C ALA A 10 23.66 15.56 6.10
N ILE A 11 24.59 14.60 5.94
CA ILE A 11 24.76 13.51 6.90
C ILE A 11 25.35 14.03 8.20
N ALA A 12 26.37 14.90 8.14
CA ALA A 12 26.98 15.50 9.33
C ALA A 12 25.99 16.37 10.11
N MET A 13 25.18 17.18 9.42
CA MET A 13 24.13 17.98 10.08
C MET A 13 23.04 17.10 10.71
N HIS A 14 22.73 15.94 10.13
CA HIS A 14 21.76 15.02 10.71
C HIS A 14 22.33 14.26 11.92
N GLU A 15 23.62 13.91 11.90
CA GLU A 15 24.31 13.32 13.06
C GLU A 15 24.38 14.32 14.23
N GLU A 16 24.72 15.59 13.97
CA GLU A 16 24.73 16.66 14.98
C GLU A 16 23.34 16.91 15.57
N TYR A 17 22.30 16.95 14.73
CA TYR A 17 20.91 17.04 15.19
C TYR A 17 20.49 15.86 16.08
N LEU A 18 20.91 14.63 15.76
CA LEU A 18 20.61 13.45 16.58
C LEU A 18 21.40 13.45 17.90
N GLU A 19 22.59 14.03 17.93
CA GLU A 19 23.37 14.20 19.16
C GLU A 19 22.75 15.27 20.08
N GLU A 20 22.28 16.39 19.53
CA GLU A 20 21.54 17.42 20.28
C GLU A 20 20.26 16.84 20.89
N LEU A 21 19.48 16.08 20.11
CA LEU A 21 18.25 15.44 20.58
C LEU A 21 18.52 14.38 21.66
N ALA A 22 19.63 13.66 21.54
CA ALA A 22 20.07 12.70 22.56
C ALA A 22 20.61 13.39 23.82
N GLN A 23 21.05 14.65 23.72
CA GLN A 23 21.47 15.47 24.84
C GLN A 23 20.27 16.11 25.55
N GLU A 24 19.29 16.62 24.82
CA GLU A 24 18.01 17.11 25.38
C GLU A 24 17.28 16.00 26.15
N LEU A 25 17.22 14.79 25.60
CA LEU A 25 16.64 13.62 26.29
C LEU A 25 17.43 13.17 27.53
N ARG A 26 18.71 13.54 27.66
CA ARG A 26 19.52 13.29 28.88
C ARG A 26 19.34 14.39 29.92
N GLU A 27 18.97 15.59 29.50
CA GLU A 27 18.75 16.75 30.38
C GLU A 27 17.31 16.78 30.94
N GLU A 28 16.36 16.12 30.29
CA GLU A 28 14.96 15.98 30.76
C GLU A 28 14.76 14.97 31.90
N ASP A 29 15.72 14.09 32.20
CA ASP A 29 15.60 13.06 33.24
C ASP A 29 15.89 13.60 34.67
N ASP A 30 16.15 14.91 34.82
CA ASP A 30 16.46 15.54 36.12
C ASP A 30 15.57 16.76 36.48
N GLY A 31 14.45 16.99 35.80
CA GLY A 31 13.62 18.16 36.11
C GLY A 31 12.24 18.24 35.47
N GLY A 32 11.26 17.62 36.11
CA GLY A 32 9.89 18.12 36.28
C GLY A 32 9.14 18.74 35.08
N GLY A 33 8.19 17.96 34.55
CA GLY A 33 6.85 18.39 34.07
C GLY A 33 6.76 19.66 33.23
N GLY A 34 6.56 19.49 31.92
CA GLY A 34 6.12 20.55 31.03
C GLY A 34 5.38 19.97 29.83
N GLU A 35 4.14 20.41 29.65
CA GLU A 35 3.33 20.19 28.45
C GLU A 35 4.09 20.70 27.22
N GLY A 36 4.34 19.83 26.24
CA GLY A 36 5.03 20.15 25.00
C GLY A 36 4.07 20.07 23.83
N ASP A 37 3.81 21.23 23.24
CA ASP A 37 2.85 21.51 22.18
C ASP A 37 3.11 20.75 20.86
N ASP A 38 2.06 20.09 20.36
CA ASP A 38 1.95 19.45 19.04
C ASP A 38 1.74 20.51 17.93
N GLU A 39 2.67 21.45 17.77
CA GLU A 39 2.56 22.57 16.79
C GLU A 39 2.76 22.14 15.32
N TRP A 40 3.09 20.88 15.04
CA TRP A 40 3.35 20.37 13.68
C TRP A 40 2.09 19.97 12.89
N ASP A 41 0.95 19.77 13.55
CA ASP A 41 -0.28 19.36 12.87
C ASP A 41 -1.00 20.53 12.17
N LYS A 42 -0.67 21.78 12.52
CA LYS A 42 -1.40 22.96 12.02
C LYS A 42 -1.12 23.31 10.55
N TYR A 43 0.04 22.93 10.01
CA TYR A 43 0.44 23.33 8.65
C TYR A 43 -0.21 22.53 7.51
N PHE A 44 -0.94 21.45 7.82
CA PHE A 44 -1.62 20.64 6.79
C PHE A 44 -3.15 20.74 6.81
N GLU A 45 -3.74 21.39 7.82
CA GLU A 45 -5.19 21.57 7.94
C GLU A 45 -5.69 22.92 7.37
N GLU A 46 -4.83 23.93 7.26
CA GLU A 46 -5.24 25.30 6.86
C GLU A 46 -5.66 25.50 5.37
N GLU A 47 -5.53 24.50 4.49
CA GLU A 47 -6.07 24.60 3.11
C GLU A 47 -7.45 23.94 2.92
N GLU A 48 -8.07 23.42 3.99
CA GLU A 48 -9.41 22.81 3.95
C GLU A 48 -10.51 23.69 4.57
N GLU A 49 -10.25 24.97 4.85
CA GLU A 49 -11.29 25.97 5.16
C GLU A 49 -11.96 26.49 3.89
N ALA A 50 -12.89 25.69 3.35
CA ALA A 50 -14.00 26.21 2.56
C ALA A 50 -15.26 25.41 2.90
N GLU A 51 -15.96 25.85 3.95
CA GLU A 51 -17.33 25.51 4.35
C GLU A 51 -17.79 24.08 4.01
N GLU A 52 -17.40 23.10 4.83
CA GLU A 52 -18.18 21.87 5.00
C GLU A 52 -18.75 21.83 6.43
N PRO A 53 -20.04 21.48 6.61
CA PRO A 53 -20.66 21.45 7.94
C PRO A 53 -20.10 20.31 8.78
N ASP A 54 -19.90 20.58 10.07
CA ASP A 54 -19.49 19.65 11.12
C ASP A 54 -20.20 18.30 10.99
N TYR A 55 -19.50 17.30 10.45
CA TYR A 55 -19.94 15.93 10.46
C TYR A 55 -18.73 15.05 10.80
N GLU A 56 -18.65 14.64 12.07
CA GLU A 56 -17.77 13.56 12.48
C GLU A 56 -18.11 12.31 11.63
N PRO A 57 -17.22 11.81 10.76
CA PRO A 57 -17.55 10.61 10.01
C PRO A 57 -17.45 9.42 10.95
N ASP A 58 -18.59 8.77 11.20
CA ASP A 58 -18.66 7.44 11.78
C ASP A 58 -17.69 6.51 11.04
N VAL A 59 -16.55 6.20 11.67
CA VAL A 59 -15.60 5.20 11.18
C VAL A 59 -16.20 3.83 11.51
N GLU A 60 -17.02 3.30 10.61
CA GLU A 60 -17.44 1.89 10.70
C GLU A 60 -16.22 0.99 10.46
N VAL A 61 -15.80 0.27 11.49
CA VAL A 61 -14.88 -0.86 11.38
C VAL A 61 -15.62 -1.97 10.62
N ARG A 62 -15.36 -2.09 9.32
CA ARG A 62 -15.71 -3.30 8.59
C ARG A 62 -14.55 -4.27 8.67
N GLU A 63 -14.66 -5.20 9.63
CA GLU A 63 -13.82 -6.37 9.69
C GLU A 63 -14.02 -7.19 8.40
N VAL A 64 -13.13 -7.02 7.42
CA VAL A 64 -13.09 -7.87 6.24
C VAL A 64 -12.28 -9.10 6.61
N VAL A 65 -12.94 -10.06 7.29
CA VAL A 65 -12.32 -11.32 7.70
C VAL A 65 -11.77 -12.03 6.45
N ALA A 66 -10.45 -12.15 6.38
CA ALA A 66 -9.74 -12.82 5.31
C ALA A 66 -9.89 -14.34 5.41
N ALA A 67 -11.07 -14.88 5.10
CA ALA A 67 -11.29 -16.31 4.95
C ALA A 67 -11.13 -16.72 3.47
N ARG A 68 -9.89 -16.82 2.98
CA ARG A 68 -9.60 -17.61 1.75
C ARG A 68 -8.14 -18.01 1.59
N LEU A 69 -7.71 -19.02 2.35
CA LEU A 69 -6.48 -19.77 2.08
C LEU A 69 -6.69 -21.28 1.89
N GLU A 70 -7.94 -21.76 1.82
CA GLU A 70 -8.24 -23.20 1.68
C GLU A 70 -9.12 -23.53 0.48
N LEU A 71 -8.63 -23.27 -0.73
CA LEU A 71 -9.23 -23.83 -1.94
C LEU A 71 -8.20 -24.50 -2.83
N PHE A 72 -7.40 -25.38 -2.21
CA PHE A 72 -6.74 -26.50 -2.86
C PHE A 72 -6.89 -27.76 -1.99
N GLY A 73 -8.06 -28.40 -2.14
CA GLY A 73 -8.49 -29.78 -1.83
C GLY A 73 -7.84 -30.59 -0.69
N ILE A 74 -8.68 -31.11 0.23
CA ILE A 74 -9.11 -32.52 0.34
C ILE A 74 -10.50 -32.56 1.02
N ARG A 75 -11.34 -33.52 0.61
CA ARG A 75 -12.71 -33.79 1.05
C ARG A 75 -12.72 -34.67 2.31
N GLY A 76 -13.54 -34.35 3.32
CA GLY A 76 -13.85 -35.21 4.48
C GLY A 76 -14.96 -34.60 5.35
N PRO A 77 -15.86 -35.38 5.98
CA PRO A 77 -17.23 -34.94 6.24
C PRO A 77 -17.42 -34.13 7.53
N VAL A 78 -18.46 -33.29 7.46
CA VAL A 78 -19.06 -32.50 8.54
C VAL A 78 -19.67 -33.43 9.60
N ALA A 79 -19.34 -33.16 10.86
CA ALA A 79 -20.20 -33.47 11.99
C ALA A 79 -20.26 -32.23 12.88
N ALA A 80 -21.45 -31.65 12.98
CA ALA A 80 -21.77 -30.55 13.88
C ALA A 80 -22.08 -31.12 15.26
N GLU A 81 -21.51 -30.52 16.31
CA GLU A 81 -22.07 -30.63 17.67
C GLU A 81 -21.71 -29.37 18.47
N ASN A 82 -22.74 -28.77 19.08
CA ASN A 82 -22.70 -27.54 19.85
C ASN A 82 -22.26 -27.84 21.28
N THR A 83 -21.32 -27.08 21.87
CA THR A 83 -21.32 -26.89 23.34
C THR A 83 -20.68 -25.57 23.75
N TRP A 84 -21.14 -25.06 24.89
CA TRP A 84 -21.04 -23.71 25.43
C TRP A 84 -19.64 -23.28 25.88
N ALA A 85 -19.37 -21.98 25.66
CA ALA A 85 -18.35 -21.09 26.21
C ALA A 85 -17.34 -21.65 27.24
N GLU A 86 -16.08 -21.73 26.82
CA GLU A 86 -14.90 -21.61 27.67
C GLU A 86 -14.18 -20.30 27.32
N GLU A 87 -13.66 -19.61 28.34
CA GLU A 87 -12.86 -18.38 28.20
C GLU A 87 -11.73 -18.56 27.17
N PRO A 88 -11.41 -17.55 26.35
CA PRO A 88 -10.33 -17.67 25.39
C PRO A 88 -9.00 -17.87 26.14
N ALA A 89 -8.42 -19.05 25.97
CA ALA A 89 -7.06 -19.33 26.40
C ALA A 89 -6.11 -18.26 25.82
N PRO A 90 -5.07 -17.83 26.58
CA PRO A 90 -4.05 -16.94 26.05
C PRO A 90 -3.48 -17.54 24.76
N PRO A 91 -3.21 -16.74 23.73
CA PRO A 91 -2.84 -17.27 22.42
C PRO A 91 -1.65 -18.21 22.57
N GLU A 92 -1.85 -19.47 22.18
CA GLU A 92 -0.79 -20.45 22.06
C GLU A 92 0.35 -19.81 21.28
N VAL A 93 1.53 -19.78 21.91
CA VAL A 93 2.76 -19.31 21.28
C VAL A 93 3.05 -20.26 20.12
N ALA A 94 2.60 -19.86 18.93
CA ALA A 94 2.82 -20.60 17.70
C ALA A 94 4.33 -20.69 17.41
N ASP A 95 4.82 -21.91 17.54
CA ASP A 95 5.89 -22.55 16.77
C ASP A 95 7.14 -21.73 16.43
N GLN A 96 8.24 -22.09 17.09
CA GLN A 96 9.59 -21.64 16.78
C GLN A 96 9.99 -22.13 15.38
N GLY A 97 9.74 -21.32 14.34
CA GLY A 97 10.22 -21.58 12.97
C GLY A 97 9.42 -20.97 11.82
N SER A 98 8.28 -20.32 12.08
CA SER A 98 7.50 -19.70 11.01
C SER A 98 7.89 -18.23 10.78
N CYS A 99 8.38 -17.95 9.57
CA CYS A 99 8.68 -16.60 9.11
C CYS A 99 7.41 -15.74 9.15
N PHE A 100 7.45 -14.59 9.83
CA PHE A 100 6.28 -13.72 9.96
C PHE A 100 5.98 -12.96 8.66
N TYR A 101 4.70 -12.93 8.27
CA TYR A 101 4.22 -12.19 7.11
C TYR A 101 3.04 -11.29 7.51
N PRO A 102 3.09 -9.98 7.23
CA PRO A 102 2.03 -9.07 7.64
C PRO A 102 0.73 -9.36 6.89
N VAL A 103 -0.36 -9.43 7.66
CA VAL A 103 -1.74 -9.48 7.18
C VAL A 103 -2.48 -8.32 7.87
N PRO A 104 -2.54 -7.14 7.24
CA PRO A 104 -3.16 -5.99 7.88
C PRO A 104 -4.67 -6.12 7.91
N GLU A 105 -5.29 -5.51 8.92
CA GLU A 105 -6.69 -5.15 8.89
C GLU A 105 -6.86 -3.93 7.96
N ILE A 106 -7.89 -3.95 7.12
CA ILE A 106 -8.10 -2.88 6.14
C ILE A 106 -9.21 -1.97 6.61
N LEU A 107 -8.87 -0.70 6.81
CA LEU A 107 -9.81 0.35 7.16
C LEU A 107 -10.10 1.22 5.94
N ILE A 108 -11.36 1.24 5.55
CA ILE A 108 -11.90 2.06 4.45
C ILE A 108 -13.02 2.95 4.99
N ALA A 109 -13.05 4.21 4.58
CA ALA A 109 -14.11 5.12 5.00
C ALA A 109 -15.49 4.60 4.54
N ALA A 110 -16.50 4.71 5.41
CA ALA A 110 -17.88 4.31 5.09
C ALA A 110 -18.39 5.05 3.84
N THR A 111 -18.12 6.36 3.76
CA THR A 111 -18.50 7.20 2.63
C THR A 111 -17.41 7.20 1.55
N PRO A 112 -17.75 6.91 0.28
CA PRO A 112 -16.81 7.00 -0.83
C PRO A 112 -16.41 8.44 -1.12
N THR A 113 -15.16 8.67 -1.52
CA THR A 113 -14.70 9.98 -2.03
C THR A 113 -15.51 10.43 -3.25
N THR A 114 -15.95 9.49 -4.08
CA THR A 114 -16.92 9.79 -5.15
C THR A 114 -17.92 8.65 -5.26
N ALA A 115 -19.18 8.97 -4.97
CA ALA A 115 -20.27 7.99 -4.92
C ALA A 115 -20.65 7.40 -6.29
N SER A 116 -20.36 8.10 -7.38
CA SER A 116 -20.70 7.61 -8.72
C SER A 116 -19.78 8.19 -9.79
N VAL A 117 -18.90 7.36 -10.35
CA VAL A 117 -18.05 7.72 -11.49
C VAL A 117 -18.07 6.61 -12.53
N THR A 118 -18.08 6.97 -13.82
CA THR A 118 -18.01 5.96 -14.88
C THR A 118 -16.62 5.35 -14.97
N LEU A 119 -16.53 4.07 -15.35
CA LEU A 119 -15.24 3.39 -15.55
C LEU A 119 -14.34 4.14 -16.53
N ASN A 120 -14.91 4.73 -17.59
CA ASN A 120 -14.15 5.52 -18.56
C ASN A 120 -13.55 6.80 -17.95
N ASN A 121 -14.34 7.56 -17.18
CA ASN A 121 -13.84 8.77 -16.52
C ASN A 121 -12.80 8.42 -15.46
N LEU A 122 -13.03 7.36 -14.68
CA LEU A 122 -12.11 6.86 -13.68
C LEU A 122 -10.76 6.46 -14.31
N ALA A 123 -10.81 5.72 -15.42
CA ALA A 123 -9.64 5.33 -16.20
C ALA A 123 -8.86 6.54 -16.72
N ARG A 124 -9.56 7.54 -17.29
CA ARG A 124 -8.92 8.75 -17.83
C ARG A 124 -8.26 9.59 -16.74
N GLN A 125 -8.98 9.87 -15.64
CA GLN A 125 -8.47 10.70 -14.54
C GLN A 125 -7.26 10.06 -13.87
N ASN A 126 -7.29 8.73 -13.72
CA ASN A 126 -6.23 8.00 -13.03
C ASN A 126 -5.22 7.34 -13.97
N GLY A 127 -5.19 7.69 -15.26
CA GLY A 127 -4.28 7.07 -16.24
C GLY A 127 -4.31 5.54 -16.23
N ALA A 128 -5.47 4.95 -15.93
CA ALA A 128 -5.71 3.53 -15.78
C ALA A 128 -6.43 2.99 -17.03
N SER A 129 -5.77 3.09 -18.19
CA SER A 129 -6.35 2.79 -19.51
C SER A 129 -6.99 1.41 -19.62
N ASP A 130 -6.39 0.42 -18.95
CA ASP A 130 -6.79 -0.98 -19.02
C ASP A 130 -7.74 -1.42 -17.88
N LEU A 131 -8.21 -0.46 -17.07
CA LEU A 131 -9.08 -0.71 -15.92
C LEU A 131 -10.27 -1.62 -16.26
N ARG A 132 -11.00 -1.28 -17.32
CA ARG A 132 -12.20 -2.04 -17.72
C ARG A 132 -11.87 -3.46 -18.15
N SER A 133 -10.80 -3.62 -18.93
CA SER A 133 -10.36 -4.94 -19.41
C SER A 133 -9.90 -5.82 -18.25
N SER A 134 -9.11 -5.27 -17.33
CA SER A 134 -8.63 -5.96 -16.14
C SER A 134 -9.76 -6.30 -15.16
N LEU A 135 -10.75 -5.41 -15.00
CA LEU A 135 -11.93 -5.67 -14.18
C LEU A 135 -12.80 -6.80 -14.78
N ASN A 136 -13.09 -6.76 -16.08
CA ASN A 136 -13.83 -7.85 -16.73
C ASN A 136 -13.10 -9.19 -16.61
N LEU A 137 -11.76 -9.20 -16.75
CA LEU A 137 -10.95 -10.40 -16.56
C LEU A 137 -11.02 -10.91 -15.12
N TYR A 138 -10.97 -10.01 -14.13
CA TYR A 138 -11.10 -10.34 -12.72
C TYR A 138 -12.46 -10.97 -12.41
N LEU A 139 -13.56 -10.33 -12.84
CA LEU A 139 -14.92 -10.82 -12.63
C LEU A 139 -15.14 -12.16 -13.33
N TRP A 140 -14.65 -12.32 -14.56
CA TRP A 140 -14.76 -13.60 -15.28
C TRP A 140 -14.03 -14.74 -14.57
N ARG A 141 -12.90 -14.47 -13.90
CA ARG A 141 -12.14 -15.50 -13.15
C ARG A 141 -12.76 -15.84 -11.81
N ASN A 142 -13.37 -14.87 -11.14
CA ASN A 142 -13.77 -15.00 -9.73
C ASN A 142 -15.29 -15.12 -9.52
N SER A 143 -16.11 -14.77 -10.52
CA SER A 143 -17.56 -14.82 -10.43
C SER A 143 -18.10 -16.05 -11.17
N ALA A 144 -18.68 -17.01 -10.45
CA ALA A 144 -19.31 -18.20 -11.02
C ALA A 144 -20.51 -17.88 -11.94
N THR A 145 -21.09 -16.68 -11.79
CA THR A 145 -22.26 -16.20 -12.53
C THR A 145 -21.92 -15.59 -13.89
N VAL A 146 -20.65 -15.35 -14.20
CA VAL A 146 -20.23 -14.66 -15.42
C VAL A 146 -19.96 -15.64 -16.56
N THR A 147 -20.91 -15.75 -17.49
CA THR A 147 -20.79 -16.65 -18.67
C THR A 147 -20.07 -15.99 -19.86
N SER A 148 -19.97 -14.66 -19.89
CA SER A 148 -19.41 -13.89 -21.02
C SER A 148 -18.14 -13.12 -20.64
N ARG A 149 -17.19 -13.02 -21.59
CA ARG A 149 -15.90 -12.32 -21.39
C ARG A 149 -15.99 -10.79 -21.23
N SER A 150 -17.12 -10.16 -21.59
CA SER A 150 -17.32 -8.72 -21.44
C SER A 150 -18.62 -8.46 -20.69
N VAL A 151 -18.52 -8.24 -19.38
CA VAL A 151 -19.66 -8.01 -18.49
C VAL A 151 -19.99 -6.53 -18.37
N LEU A 152 -18.96 -5.68 -18.29
CA LEU A 152 -19.10 -4.26 -17.99
C LEU A 152 -18.77 -3.37 -19.19
N GLY A 153 -19.69 -2.44 -19.46
CA GLY A 153 -19.53 -1.37 -20.45
C GLY A 153 -18.70 -0.18 -19.93
N PRO A 154 -18.30 0.76 -20.80
CA PRO A 154 -17.49 1.93 -20.42
C PRO A 154 -18.24 2.93 -19.53
N GLU A 155 -19.56 3.02 -19.69
CA GLU A 155 -20.43 3.93 -18.93
C GLU A 155 -20.92 3.33 -17.61
N GLU A 156 -20.46 2.12 -17.27
CA GLU A 156 -20.79 1.52 -16.01
C GLU A 156 -20.16 2.30 -14.85
N LYS A 157 -20.90 2.42 -13.75
CA LYS A 157 -20.54 3.32 -12.65
C LYS A 157 -20.07 2.54 -11.44
N VAL A 158 -19.11 3.13 -10.72
CA VAL A 158 -18.53 2.58 -9.50
C VAL A 158 -18.42 3.68 -8.44
N MET A 159 -18.35 3.27 -7.17
CA MET A 159 -17.94 4.13 -6.05
C MET A 159 -16.41 4.10 -5.95
N THR A 160 -15.79 5.21 -5.55
CA THR A 160 -14.33 5.29 -5.44
C THR A 160 -13.87 5.94 -4.14
N TRP A 161 -12.68 5.52 -3.71
CA TRP A 161 -11.99 6.04 -2.54
C TRP A 161 -10.61 6.55 -2.94
N SER A 162 -10.21 7.67 -2.36
CA SER A 162 -8.89 8.26 -2.57
C SER A 162 -7.82 7.75 -1.62
N ARG A 163 -8.23 7.13 -0.50
CA ARG A 163 -7.36 6.62 0.56
C ARG A 163 -7.96 5.40 1.25
N VAL A 164 -7.10 4.49 1.71
CA VAL A 164 -7.40 3.41 2.65
C VAL A 164 -6.25 3.30 3.65
N ARG A 165 -6.50 2.72 4.83
CA ARG A 165 -5.47 2.46 5.84
C ARG A 165 -5.28 0.95 6.00
N LEU A 166 -4.04 0.52 6.14
CA LEU A 166 -3.68 -0.85 6.49
C LEU A 166 -3.17 -0.82 7.93
N LEU A 167 -3.94 -1.40 8.85
CA LEU A 167 -3.61 -1.49 10.27
C LEU A 167 -2.87 -2.80 10.52
N HIS A 168 -1.64 -2.68 10.98
CA HIS A 168 -0.76 -3.81 11.28
C HIS A 168 -0.69 -4.01 12.78
N SER A 169 -1.07 -5.20 13.23
CA SER A 169 -0.78 -5.64 14.59
C SER A 169 0.74 -5.65 14.84
N PRO A 170 1.17 -5.45 16.10
CA PRO A 170 2.57 -5.58 16.48
C PRO A 170 3.15 -6.92 15.99
N PRO A 171 4.36 -6.92 15.40
CA PRO A 171 4.95 -8.16 14.94
C PRO A 171 5.31 -9.07 16.13
N PRO A 172 5.22 -10.39 15.99
CA PRO A 172 5.47 -11.33 17.10
C PRO A 172 6.91 -11.28 17.62
N PHE A 173 7.86 -10.85 16.79
CA PHE A 173 9.26 -10.66 17.16
C PHE A 173 9.53 -9.30 17.84
N LYS A 174 8.55 -8.40 17.90
CA LYS A 174 8.59 -7.15 18.69
C LYS A 174 7.19 -6.78 19.25
N PRO A 175 6.68 -7.54 20.22
CA PRO A 175 5.33 -7.34 20.75
C PRO A 175 5.17 -6.07 21.59
N SER A 176 6.27 -5.45 22.02
CA SER A 176 6.26 -4.19 22.76
C SER A 176 6.05 -2.96 21.88
N GLU A 177 6.14 -3.11 20.56
CA GLU A 177 5.85 -2.02 19.63
C GLU A 177 4.33 -1.86 19.49
N GLY A 178 3.86 -0.61 19.36
CA GLY A 178 2.47 -0.34 19.07
C GLY A 178 2.05 -0.81 17.66
N PRO A 179 0.75 -0.80 17.35
CA PRO A 179 0.29 -1.09 16.00
C PRO A 179 0.86 -0.08 14.99
N HIS A 180 1.20 -0.55 13.79
CA HIS A 180 1.68 0.29 12.70
C HIS A 180 0.54 0.56 11.71
N VAL A 181 0.44 1.78 11.18
CA VAL A 181 -0.60 2.13 10.20
C VAL A 181 0.03 2.65 8.92
N ASP A 182 -0.23 1.93 7.84
CA ASP A 182 0.09 2.38 6.49
C ASP A 182 -1.10 3.12 5.87
N VAL A 183 -0.83 4.18 5.13
CA VAL A 183 -1.85 4.90 4.34
C VAL A 183 -1.58 4.65 2.86
N VAL A 184 -2.57 4.13 2.14
CA VAL A 184 -2.49 3.88 0.70
C VAL A 184 -3.35 4.91 -0.04
N ARG A 185 -2.71 5.75 -0.85
CA ARG A 185 -3.36 6.82 -1.61
C ARG A 185 -3.50 6.48 -3.09
N ALA A 186 -4.67 6.84 -3.64
CA ALA A 186 -5.05 6.72 -5.04
C ALA A 186 -5.68 8.04 -5.51
N GLN A 187 -4.88 9.11 -5.55
CA GLN A 187 -5.34 10.47 -5.78
C GLN A 187 -4.91 10.96 -7.17
N PRO A 188 -5.85 11.23 -8.09
CA PRO A 188 -5.52 11.90 -9.34
C PRO A 188 -5.09 13.35 -9.10
N LYS A 189 -4.43 13.92 -10.11
CA LYS A 189 -4.09 15.34 -10.10
C LYS A 189 -5.35 16.18 -9.99
N LYS A 190 -5.30 17.24 -9.17
CA LYS A 190 -6.38 18.23 -9.04
C LYS A 190 -5.97 19.48 -9.80
N LEU A 191 -6.86 19.96 -10.65
CA LEU A 191 -6.70 21.25 -11.33
C LEU A 191 -7.56 22.30 -10.63
N ASP A 192 -7.10 23.55 -10.59
CA ASP A 192 -7.88 24.68 -10.10
C ASP A 192 -8.92 25.14 -11.14
N ARG A 193 -9.68 26.18 -10.81
CA ARG A 193 -10.69 26.77 -11.71
C ARG A 193 -10.08 27.39 -12.99
N PHE A 194 -8.77 27.59 -13.03
CA PHE A 194 -8.01 28.16 -14.15
C PHE A 194 -7.18 27.09 -14.88
N GLU A 195 -7.49 25.80 -14.69
CA GLU A 195 -6.79 24.66 -15.27
C GLU A 195 -5.31 24.52 -14.88
N ARG A 196 -4.88 25.22 -13.82
CA ARG A 196 -3.54 25.10 -13.25
C ARG A 196 -3.49 23.92 -12.29
N LEU A 197 -2.32 23.29 -12.20
CA LEU A 197 -2.13 22.15 -11.30
C LEU A 197 -2.14 22.62 -9.85
N SER A 198 -3.25 22.37 -9.14
CA SER A 198 -3.39 22.65 -7.70
C SER A 198 -2.76 21.54 -6.86
N ARG A 199 -2.97 20.27 -7.24
CA ARG A 199 -2.39 19.12 -6.53
C ARG A 199 -1.81 18.10 -7.52
N PRO A 200 -0.55 17.65 -7.36
CA PRO A 200 -0.02 16.55 -8.17
C PRO A 200 -0.75 15.25 -7.86
N ALA A 201 -0.69 14.30 -8.79
CA ALA A 201 -1.24 12.97 -8.56
C ALA A 201 -0.38 12.20 -7.53
N ARG A 202 -1.01 11.50 -6.59
CA ARG A 202 -0.36 10.68 -5.56
C ARG A 202 -0.89 9.25 -5.66
N TYR A 203 0.01 8.32 -5.93
CA TYR A 203 -0.31 6.92 -6.17
C TYR A 203 0.73 6.07 -5.48
N ASP A 204 0.37 5.51 -4.34
CA ASP A 204 1.29 4.77 -3.50
C ASP A 204 1.57 3.38 -4.07
N VAL A 205 2.74 2.84 -3.72
CA VAL A 205 3.13 1.48 -4.08
C VAL A 205 2.93 0.60 -2.86
N VAL A 206 2.34 -0.56 -3.09
CA VAL A 206 2.03 -1.56 -2.06
C VAL A 206 2.61 -2.90 -2.46
N LEU A 207 2.82 -3.78 -1.49
CA LEU A 207 3.14 -5.19 -1.73
C LEU A 207 1.84 -5.98 -1.82
N ILE A 208 1.71 -6.78 -2.87
CA ILE A 208 0.64 -7.78 -3.04
C ILE A 208 1.26 -9.19 -3.12
N PRO A 209 0.58 -10.25 -2.66
CA PRO A 209 1.06 -11.61 -2.82
C PRO A 209 1.25 -11.96 -4.31
N ASP A 210 2.38 -12.59 -4.65
CA ASP A 210 2.57 -13.19 -5.97
C ASP A 210 1.95 -14.60 -5.90
N GLY A 211 0.66 -14.72 -6.26
CA GLY A 211 -0.22 -15.86 -5.93
C GLY A 211 0.22 -17.29 -6.28
N ASN A 212 1.37 -17.47 -6.95
CA ASN A 212 1.96 -18.78 -7.27
C ASN A 212 3.34 -19.00 -6.60
N SER A 213 3.76 -18.10 -5.72
CA SER A 213 5.10 -18.10 -5.18
C SER A 213 5.18 -18.90 -3.88
N THR A 214 5.92 -19.99 -3.90
CA THR A 214 6.46 -20.65 -2.69
C THR A 214 7.74 -19.94 -2.20
N ALA A 215 8.07 -18.78 -2.76
CA ALA A 215 9.19 -18.00 -2.29
C ALA A 215 8.91 -17.43 -0.90
N HIS A 216 10.01 -17.15 -0.20
CA HIS A 216 9.98 -16.58 1.14
C HIS A 216 10.34 -15.10 1.07
N SER A 217 10.21 -14.43 2.22
CA SER A 217 10.55 -13.01 2.40
C SER A 217 9.92 -12.09 1.34
N ILE A 218 10.67 -11.09 0.86
CA ILE A 218 10.19 -10.10 -0.10
C ILE A 218 9.84 -10.71 -1.47
N ASN A 219 10.43 -11.86 -1.82
CA ASN A 219 10.18 -12.51 -3.10
C ASN A 219 8.82 -13.23 -3.16
N ARG A 220 8.12 -13.34 -2.02
CA ARG A 220 6.71 -13.75 -1.98
C ARG A 220 5.76 -12.66 -2.50
N TYR A 221 6.24 -11.43 -2.56
CA TYR A 221 5.44 -10.27 -2.90
C TYR A 221 5.86 -9.65 -4.23
N ARG A 222 4.91 -8.95 -4.82
CA ARG A 222 5.09 -8.11 -5.99
C ARG A 222 4.73 -6.67 -5.62
N PRO A 223 5.61 -5.69 -5.86
CA PRO A 223 5.23 -4.29 -5.75
C PRO A 223 4.18 -3.95 -6.82
N ALA A 224 3.19 -3.16 -6.42
CA ALA A 224 2.07 -2.77 -7.25
C ALA A 224 1.72 -1.31 -6.93
N ARG A 225 1.65 -0.45 -7.95
CA ARG A 225 1.24 0.94 -7.77
C ARG A 225 -0.27 1.03 -7.84
N VAL A 226 -0.89 1.52 -6.77
CA VAL A 226 -2.33 1.71 -6.70
C VAL A 226 -2.74 2.92 -7.52
N ARG A 227 -3.59 2.73 -8.53
CA ARG A 227 -4.12 3.85 -9.35
C ARG A 227 -5.54 4.21 -8.96
N THR A 228 -6.37 3.24 -8.59
CA THR A 228 -7.76 3.48 -8.18
C THR A 228 -8.22 2.45 -7.16
N ILE A 229 -8.98 2.90 -6.17
CA ILE A 229 -9.67 2.06 -5.19
C ILE A 229 -11.17 2.26 -5.43
N PHE A 230 -11.91 1.18 -5.66
CA PHE A 230 -13.30 1.28 -6.08
C PHE A 230 -14.14 0.09 -5.61
N LYS A 231 -15.46 0.28 -5.58
CA LYS A 231 -16.44 -0.77 -5.31
C LYS A 231 -17.55 -0.69 -6.35
N LEU A 232 -18.02 -1.85 -6.80
CA LEU A 232 -19.17 -1.92 -7.70
C LEU A 232 -20.42 -1.35 -7.01
N LEU A 233 -21.28 -0.68 -7.78
CA LEU A 233 -22.58 -0.23 -7.27
C LEU A 233 -23.47 -1.42 -6.92
N LYS A 234 -24.44 -1.21 -6.02
CA LYS A 234 -25.37 -2.24 -5.51
C LYS A 234 -26.00 -3.12 -6.60
N LYS A 235 -26.33 -2.55 -7.77
CA LYS A 235 -26.87 -3.30 -8.92
C LYS A 235 -25.92 -4.36 -9.50
N LEU A 236 -24.61 -4.19 -9.30
CA LEU A 236 -23.54 -5.09 -9.76
C LEU A 236 -22.84 -5.82 -8.61
N GLU A 237 -23.30 -5.63 -7.38
CA GLU A 237 -22.69 -6.23 -6.18
C GLU A 237 -22.78 -7.77 -6.17
N HIS A 238 -23.75 -8.34 -6.91
CA HIS A 238 -23.84 -9.79 -7.15
C HIS A 238 -22.67 -10.36 -7.96
N LEU A 239 -21.90 -9.52 -8.67
CA LEU A 239 -20.69 -9.94 -9.37
C LEU A 239 -19.48 -9.96 -8.43
N CYS A 240 -19.39 -8.96 -7.55
CA CYS A 240 -18.31 -8.81 -6.58
C CYS A 240 -18.75 -7.84 -5.47
N GLN A 241 -18.70 -8.31 -4.22
CA GLN A 241 -19.15 -7.56 -3.04
C GLN A 241 -18.03 -6.76 -2.37
N GLU A 242 -16.79 -7.26 -2.50
CA GLU A 242 -15.61 -6.68 -1.92
C GLU A 242 -15.14 -5.43 -2.70
N PRO A 243 -14.55 -4.44 -2.02
CA PRO A 243 -13.81 -3.38 -2.69
C PRO A 243 -12.63 -3.96 -3.49
N LEU A 244 -12.34 -3.32 -4.62
CA LEU A 244 -11.31 -3.72 -5.56
C LEU A 244 -10.31 -2.59 -5.76
N VAL A 245 -9.12 -2.96 -6.21
CA VAL A 245 -8.03 -2.05 -6.50
C VAL A 245 -7.49 -2.33 -7.88
N PHE A 246 -7.32 -1.29 -8.69
CA PHE A 246 -6.57 -1.38 -9.95
C PHE A 246 -5.14 -0.91 -9.74
N VAL A 247 -4.20 -1.73 -10.18
CA VAL A 247 -2.78 -1.56 -9.95
C VAL A 247 -1.95 -1.67 -11.22
N ASP A 248 -0.89 -0.85 -11.31
CA ASP A 248 0.22 -1.09 -12.23
C ASP A 248 1.22 -2.04 -11.55
N LEU A 249 1.58 -3.13 -12.22
CA LEU A 249 2.43 -4.18 -11.65
C LEU A 249 3.91 -3.96 -11.92
N PHE A 250 4.73 -4.09 -10.88
CA PHE A 250 6.17 -4.27 -11.02
C PHE A 250 6.52 -5.77 -11.05
N ASN A 251 7.75 -6.09 -11.39
CA ASN A 251 8.28 -7.44 -11.29
C ASN A 251 8.52 -7.81 -9.84
N VAL A 252 8.53 -9.11 -9.55
CA VAL A 252 8.99 -9.61 -8.25
C VAL A 252 10.40 -9.08 -8.00
N PRO A 253 10.71 -8.57 -6.79
CA PRO A 253 12.04 -8.04 -6.50
C PRO A 253 13.13 -9.08 -6.73
N SER A 254 14.35 -8.63 -7.05
CA SER A 254 15.50 -9.51 -7.28
C SER A 254 15.81 -10.30 -6.02
N ARG A 255 16.17 -11.58 -6.16
CA ARG A 255 16.68 -12.38 -5.02
C ARG A 255 18.03 -11.85 -4.54
N SER A 256 18.90 -11.49 -5.48
CA SER A 256 20.19 -10.89 -5.16
C SER A 256 20.03 -9.42 -4.75
N ARG A 257 20.90 -9.01 -3.82
CA ARG A 257 21.07 -7.62 -3.37
C ARG A 257 22.39 -7.10 -3.94
N PRO A 258 22.38 -6.45 -5.12
CA PRO A 258 23.60 -5.95 -5.73
C PRO A 258 24.33 -4.98 -4.80
N ARG A 259 25.66 -5.09 -4.77
CA ARG A 259 26.53 -4.10 -4.14
C ARG A 259 26.66 -2.86 -5.04
N PRO A 260 26.95 -1.68 -4.47
CA PRO A 260 27.18 -1.40 -3.04
C PRO A 260 25.92 -1.23 -2.20
N GLU A 261 24.75 -1.00 -2.80
CA GLU A 261 23.55 -0.55 -2.06
C GLU A 261 22.96 -1.63 -1.16
N GLY A 262 23.13 -2.92 -1.50
CA GLY A 262 22.63 -4.02 -0.70
C GLY A 262 21.10 -4.10 -0.64
N LEU A 263 20.41 -3.48 -1.60
CA LEU A 263 18.95 -3.44 -1.69
C LEU A 263 18.43 -4.34 -2.81
N HIS A 264 17.25 -4.92 -2.59
CA HIS A 264 16.53 -5.62 -3.65
C HIS A 264 16.13 -4.63 -4.74
N THR A 265 16.13 -5.09 -5.99
CA THR A 265 15.78 -4.27 -7.14
C THR A 265 14.53 -4.81 -7.81
N THR A 266 13.70 -3.94 -8.34
CA THR A 266 12.56 -4.32 -9.17
C THR A 266 12.53 -3.47 -10.44
N THR A 267 11.79 -3.94 -11.42
CA THR A 267 11.57 -3.26 -12.69
C THR A 267 10.08 -3.25 -12.98
N ARG A 268 9.64 -2.34 -13.84
CA ARG A 268 8.27 -2.36 -14.33
C ARG A 268 8.00 -3.58 -15.17
N THR A 269 6.80 -4.13 -15.03
CA THR A 269 6.35 -5.23 -15.88
C THR A 269 5.77 -4.65 -17.17
N PHE A 270 6.27 -5.13 -18.31
CA PHE A 270 5.70 -4.84 -19.62
C PHE A 270 5.35 -6.15 -20.32
N SER A 271 4.21 -6.19 -21.01
CA SER A 271 3.81 -7.29 -21.88
C SER A 271 3.42 -6.71 -23.23
N GLY A 272 4.10 -7.12 -24.31
CA GLY A 272 3.82 -6.58 -25.65
C GLY A 272 3.99 -5.05 -25.78
N GLY A 273 4.83 -4.43 -24.93
CA GLY A 273 5.06 -2.98 -24.93
C GLY A 273 4.06 -2.17 -24.09
N THR A 274 3.02 -2.79 -23.55
CA THR A 274 2.09 -2.16 -22.60
C THR A 274 2.45 -2.50 -21.17
N ARG A 275 2.13 -1.59 -20.23
CA ARG A 275 2.34 -1.80 -18.80
C ARG A 275 1.42 -2.92 -18.34
N THR A 276 1.95 -3.89 -17.61
CA THR A 276 1.10 -4.92 -17.02
C THR A 276 0.35 -4.31 -15.84
N CYS A 277 -0.97 -4.50 -15.83
CA CYS A 277 -1.85 -4.06 -14.77
C CYS A 277 -2.77 -5.21 -14.34
N ALA A 278 -3.41 -5.05 -13.19
CA ALA A 278 -4.39 -6.00 -12.69
C ALA A 278 -5.47 -5.30 -11.87
N VAL A 279 -6.61 -5.96 -11.74
CA VAL A 279 -7.57 -5.70 -10.66
C VAL A 279 -7.40 -6.81 -9.63
N VAL A 280 -7.26 -6.43 -8.37
CA VAL A 280 -7.12 -7.32 -7.22
C VAL A 280 -8.13 -6.94 -6.14
N PRO A 281 -8.54 -7.88 -5.27
CA PRO A 281 -9.23 -7.55 -4.03
C PRO A 281 -8.46 -6.51 -3.23
N LEU A 282 -9.17 -5.63 -2.52
CA LEU A 282 -8.53 -4.74 -1.57
C LEU A 282 -7.79 -5.51 -0.46
N THR A 283 -8.28 -6.69 -0.08
CA THR A 283 -7.67 -7.62 0.90
C THR A 283 -6.31 -8.18 0.48
N ASP A 284 -5.92 -8.03 -0.79
CA ASP A 284 -4.60 -8.45 -1.26
C ASP A 284 -3.50 -7.41 -0.96
N LEU A 285 -3.85 -6.21 -0.49
CA LEU A 285 -2.84 -5.21 -0.10
C LEU A 285 -2.21 -5.59 1.25
N ARG A 286 -0.88 -5.73 1.27
CA ARG A 286 -0.17 -6.24 2.46
C ARG A 286 0.56 -5.19 3.25
N MET A 287 1.18 -4.23 2.58
CA MET A 287 1.85 -3.08 3.20
C MET A 287 2.23 -2.07 2.12
N THR A 288 2.47 -0.83 2.49
CA THR A 288 3.09 0.16 1.61
C THR A 288 4.58 -0.11 1.46
N VAL A 289 5.13 0.28 0.31
CA VAL A 289 6.57 0.17 0.04
C VAL A 289 7.02 1.36 -0.79
N HIS A 290 8.17 1.91 -0.44
CA HIS A 290 8.77 2.97 -1.25
C HIS A 290 9.73 2.37 -2.29
N LEU A 291 9.54 2.76 -3.56
CA LEU A 291 10.42 2.40 -4.66
C LEU A 291 11.32 3.58 -5.01
N ALA A 292 12.60 3.49 -4.64
CA ALA A 292 13.59 4.51 -4.96
C ALA A 292 14.08 4.30 -6.41
N PRO A 293 13.96 5.30 -7.30
CA PRO A 293 14.45 5.17 -8.68
C PRO A 293 15.95 4.94 -8.74
N ARG A 294 16.38 4.03 -9.61
CA ARG A 294 17.80 3.91 -9.93
C ARG A 294 18.16 4.94 -10.98
N TYR A 295 18.55 6.14 -10.56
CA TYR A 295 18.85 7.25 -11.49
C TYR A 295 19.98 6.93 -12.50
N SER A 296 20.86 5.95 -12.21
CA SER A 296 21.87 5.52 -13.19
C SER A 296 21.26 4.89 -14.46
N THR A 297 20.02 4.39 -14.39
CA THR A 297 19.28 3.87 -15.55
C THR A 297 18.35 4.91 -16.16
N PHE A 298 18.26 6.10 -15.55
CA PHE A 298 17.48 7.21 -16.05
C PHE A 298 18.21 7.87 -17.23
N ARG A 299 17.63 7.78 -18.42
CA ARG A 299 18.11 8.52 -19.60
C ARG A 299 17.13 9.66 -19.88
N PRO A 300 17.38 10.88 -19.37
CA PRO A 300 16.44 11.97 -19.58
C PRO A 300 16.35 12.29 -21.07
N LYS A 301 15.14 12.20 -21.62
CA LYS A 301 14.75 12.98 -22.80
C LYS A 301 14.24 14.37 -22.40
N PHE A 302 13.89 14.56 -21.13
CA PHE A 302 13.26 15.77 -20.59
C PHE A 302 13.76 16.05 -19.16
N PRO A 303 13.77 17.32 -18.72
CA PRO A 303 14.10 17.70 -17.35
C PRO A 303 13.08 17.14 -16.36
N LEU A 304 13.58 16.69 -15.19
CA LEU A 304 12.72 16.34 -14.05
C LEU A 304 12.20 17.62 -13.40
N THR A 305 10.92 17.61 -13.06
CA THR A 305 10.22 18.67 -12.32
C THR A 305 9.56 18.09 -11.08
N ASN A 306 9.11 18.93 -10.15
CA ASN A 306 8.39 18.51 -8.94
C ASN A 306 7.07 17.77 -9.24
N TYR A 307 6.59 17.82 -10.48
CA TYR A 307 5.38 17.14 -10.95
C TYR A 307 5.67 15.91 -11.80
N SER A 308 6.94 15.57 -11.98
CA SER A 308 7.35 14.41 -12.75
C SER A 308 6.97 13.13 -12.01
N ASP A 309 6.21 12.28 -12.67
CA ASP A 309 5.95 10.95 -12.17
C ASP A 309 7.24 10.12 -12.30
N VAL A 310 8.04 10.04 -11.24
CA VAL A 310 9.34 9.35 -11.31
C VAL A 310 9.15 7.85 -11.49
N LEU A 311 8.11 7.28 -10.87
CA LEU A 311 7.70 5.91 -11.14
C LEU A 311 7.43 5.77 -12.63
N GLN A 312 6.63 6.67 -13.23
CA GLN A 312 6.54 7.05 -14.66
C GLN A 312 7.74 6.80 -15.57
N LEU A 313 8.85 7.42 -15.19
CA LEU A 313 9.96 7.71 -16.09
C LEU A 313 11.12 6.73 -15.92
N CYS A 314 11.27 6.16 -14.73
CA CYS A 314 12.33 5.19 -14.45
C CYS A 314 11.89 3.76 -14.79
N ALA A 315 12.83 2.93 -15.22
CA ALA A 315 12.59 1.53 -15.53
C ALA A 315 12.91 0.59 -14.36
N THR A 316 13.88 0.98 -13.53
CA THR A 316 14.44 0.16 -12.45
C THR A 316 14.41 0.93 -11.14
N PHE A 317 14.10 0.22 -10.07
CA PHE A 317 13.92 0.77 -8.73
C PHE A 317 14.61 -0.10 -7.70
N HIS A 318 15.10 0.52 -6.64
CA HIS A 318 15.45 -0.16 -5.40
C HIS A 318 14.21 -0.22 -4.50
N VAL A 319 14.00 -1.36 -3.86
CA VAL A 319 13.04 -1.49 -2.77
C VAL A 319 13.66 -0.82 -1.54
N ASN A 320 13.10 0.32 -1.13
CA ASN A 320 13.61 1.07 0.02
C ASN A 320 13.09 0.45 1.32
N ILE A 321 13.91 -0.43 1.91
CA ILE A 321 13.59 -1.09 3.18
C ILE A 321 13.65 -0.14 4.39
N PHE A 322 14.19 1.06 4.21
CA PHE A 322 14.36 2.07 5.25
C PHE A 322 13.23 3.12 5.24
N ALA A 323 12.18 2.89 4.45
CA ALA A 323 11.08 3.85 4.31
C ALA A 323 10.25 4.01 5.59
N THR A 324 10.11 2.91 6.34
CA THR A 324 9.47 2.89 7.65
C THR A 324 10.24 1.95 8.56
N TYR A 325 10.15 2.21 9.86
CA TYR A 325 10.76 1.35 10.86
C TYR A 325 10.13 -0.06 10.87
N PHE A 326 8.82 -0.17 10.69
CA PHE A 326 8.11 -1.46 10.53
C PHE A 326 8.67 -2.29 9.37
N LEU A 327 8.88 -1.68 8.20
CA LEU A 327 9.45 -2.37 7.02
C LEU A 327 10.90 -2.79 7.28
N PHE A 328 11.70 -1.93 7.91
CA PHE A 328 13.09 -2.24 8.25
C PHE A 328 13.18 -3.47 9.15
N GLU A 329 12.38 -3.53 10.22
CA GLU A 329 12.38 -4.65 11.16
C GLU A 329 11.85 -5.94 10.54
N LEU A 330 10.83 -5.85 9.70
CA LEU A 330 10.33 -7.01 8.95
C LEU A 330 11.43 -7.61 8.05
N PHE A 331 12.18 -6.78 7.33
CA PHE A 331 13.30 -7.24 6.50
C PHE A 331 14.49 -7.76 7.33
N ARG A 332 14.67 -7.25 8.55
CA ARG A 332 15.68 -7.75 9.49
C ARG A 332 15.30 -9.15 9.97
N HIS A 333 14.05 -9.35 10.36
CA HIS A 333 13.51 -10.65 10.77
C HIS A 333 13.61 -11.68 9.64
N TRP A 334 13.15 -11.36 8.44
CA TRP A 334 13.28 -12.25 7.27
C TRP A 334 14.72 -12.68 6.97
N ARG A 335 15.71 -11.85 7.31
CA ARG A 335 17.12 -12.19 7.13
C ARG A 335 17.63 -13.16 8.20
N GLN A 336 17.14 -13.02 9.44
CA GLN A 336 17.54 -13.86 10.56
C GLN A 336 17.00 -15.30 10.39
N ASP A 337 15.81 -15.45 9.79
CA ASP A 337 15.17 -16.74 9.53
C ASP A 337 15.75 -17.49 8.31
N GLY A 338 16.82 -17.00 7.69
CA GLY A 338 17.45 -17.64 6.54
C GLY A 338 16.64 -17.56 5.24
N ALA A 339 15.61 -16.72 5.18
CA ALA A 339 14.67 -16.61 4.07
C ALA A 339 15.15 -15.70 2.90
N THR A 340 16.44 -15.70 2.55
CA THR A 340 17.00 -14.84 1.48
C THR A 340 17.38 -15.56 0.20
#